data_AF-A0A6G3WQR0-F1
#
_entry.id   AF-A0A6G3WQR0-F1
#
_cell.length_a   1.000
_cell.length_b   1.000
_cell.length_c   1.000
_cell.angle_alpha   90.00
_cell.angle_beta   90.00
_cell.angle_gamma   90.00
#
_symmetry.space_group_name_H-M   'P 1'
#
loop_
_entity.id
_entity.type
_entity.pdbx_description
1 polymer ?
#
loop_
_entity_poly.entity_id
_entity_poly.type
_entity_poly.pdbx_seq_one_letter_code
_entity_poly.pdbx_strand_id
1 'polypeptide(L)'
;SRELGLTQDWPVAIVGIGNLGAALANYGGFASRGFRVAALIDADPAMAGTPVAGIAVQHTDDLDRIISDNGVSIGVITTPPGAAQQVCDRLVAAGVTSILNFAPTVLSVPEGVDVRKV
;
A
#
# COMPACT_ATOMS: atom_id res chain seq x y z
N SER A 1 -24.60 8.08 -8.68
CA SER A 1 -23.94 7.99 -7.35
C SER A 1 -22.58 8.70 -7.32
N ARG A 2 -21.74 8.62 -8.36
CA ARG A 2 -20.50 9.40 -8.50
C ARG A 2 -20.71 10.92 -8.56
N GLU A 3 -21.86 11.37 -9.04
CA GLU A 3 -22.22 12.80 -9.19
C GLU A 3 -22.57 13.52 -7.88
N LEU A 4 -22.72 12.79 -6.77
CA LEU A 4 -23.05 13.37 -5.45
C LEU A 4 -21.82 13.56 -4.54
N GLY A 5 -20.61 13.25 -5.01
CA GLY A 5 -19.39 13.38 -4.20
C GLY A 5 -19.31 12.41 -2.99
N LEU A 6 -20.19 11.40 -2.94
CA LEU A 6 -20.32 10.47 -1.80
C LEU A 6 -19.33 9.30 -1.83
N THR A 7 -18.40 9.25 -2.80
CA THR A 7 -17.36 8.21 -2.84
C THR A 7 -16.10 8.79 -2.23
N GLN A 8 -15.81 8.39 -1.00
CA GLN A 8 -14.54 8.67 -0.36
C GLN A 8 -13.45 7.92 -1.14
N ASP A 9 -12.51 8.66 -1.72
CA ASP A 9 -11.36 8.07 -2.42
C ASP A 9 -10.18 8.04 -1.45
N TRP A 10 -9.78 6.84 -1.06
CA TRP A 10 -8.66 6.57 -0.17
C TRP A 10 -7.50 6.03 -1.00
N PRO A 11 -6.48 6.85 -1.31
CA PRO A 11 -5.33 6.40 -2.09
C PRO A 11 -4.51 5.39 -1.29
N VAL A 12 -4.33 4.20 -1.87
CA VAL A 12 -3.65 3.06 -1.25
C VAL A 12 -2.31 2.81 -1.95
N ALA A 13 -1.25 2.59 -1.18
CA ALA A 13 -0.03 1.96 -1.67
C ALA A 13 0.04 0.50 -1.22
N ILE A 14 0.28 -0.42 -2.15
CA ILE A 14 0.54 -1.83 -1.84
C ILE A 14 2.05 -2.06 -1.89
N VAL A 15 2.63 -2.54 -0.78
CA VAL A 15 4.05 -2.84 -0.66
C VAL A 15 4.27 -4.35 -0.55
N GLY A 16 5.00 -4.90 -1.52
CA GLY A 16 5.22 -6.34 -1.71
C GLY A 16 4.29 -6.92 -2.77
N ILE A 17 4.68 -6.89 -4.03
CA ILE A 17 3.95 -7.34 -5.21
C ILE A 17 4.31 -8.80 -5.56
N GLY A 18 4.29 -9.66 -4.55
CA GLY A 18 4.21 -11.11 -4.74
C GLY A 18 2.79 -11.56 -5.12
N ASN A 19 2.51 -12.86 -4.97
CA ASN A 19 1.20 -13.43 -5.32
C ASN A 19 0.02 -12.68 -4.65
N LEU A 20 0.12 -12.40 -3.34
CA LEU A 20 -0.95 -11.73 -2.60
C LEU A 20 -1.08 -10.25 -2.99
N GLY A 21 0.02 -9.51 -3.05
CA GLY A 21 -0.01 -8.09 -3.45
C GLY A 21 -0.57 -7.89 -4.86
N ALA A 22 -0.17 -8.74 -5.81
CA ALA A 22 -0.71 -8.73 -7.17
C ALA A 22 -2.20 -9.11 -7.22
N ALA A 23 -2.65 -10.09 -6.40
CA ALA A 23 -4.06 -10.44 -6.31
C ALA A 23 -4.90 -9.29 -5.75
N LEU A 24 -4.42 -8.60 -4.70
CA LEU A 24 -5.09 -7.43 -4.13
C LEU A 24 -5.14 -6.26 -5.11
N ALA A 25 -4.07 -6.02 -5.87
CA ALA A 25 -4.03 -4.97 -6.89
C ALA A 25 -5.08 -5.19 -8.00
N ASN A 26 -5.35 -6.46 -8.36
CA ASN A 26 -6.37 -6.83 -9.34
C ASN A 26 -7.78 -6.99 -8.74
N TYR A 27 -7.94 -6.84 -7.42
CA TYR A 27 -9.21 -7.08 -6.76
C TYR A 27 -10.13 -5.86 -6.84
N GLY A 28 -11.15 -5.94 -7.70
CA GLY A 28 -12.12 -4.85 -7.91
C GLY A 28 -12.95 -4.46 -6.66
N GLY A 29 -12.94 -5.26 -5.60
CA GLY A 29 -13.63 -4.95 -4.35
C GLY A 29 -12.99 -3.82 -3.52
N PHE A 30 -11.74 -3.43 -3.82
CA PHE A 30 -11.13 -2.23 -3.22
C PHE A 30 -11.80 -0.97 -3.78
N ALA A 31 -11.89 -0.88 -5.11
CA ALA A 31 -12.50 0.27 -5.79
C ALA A 31 -13.97 0.48 -5.40
N SER A 32 -14.74 -0.60 -5.20
CA SER A 32 -16.15 -0.50 -4.80
C SER A 32 -16.36 0.01 -3.37
N ARG A 33 -15.33 -0.01 -2.53
CA ARG A 33 -15.34 0.51 -1.15
C ARG A 33 -14.63 1.86 -1.02
N GLY A 34 -14.23 2.47 -2.14
CA GLY A 34 -13.53 3.75 -2.15
C GLY A 34 -12.01 3.65 -1.99
N PHE A 35 -11.43 2.45 -2.02
CA PHE A 35 -9.98 2.29 -2.02
C PHE A 35 -9.45 2.33 -3.45
N ARG A 36 -8.70 3.36 -3.81
CA ARG A 36 -8.02 3.45 -5.10
C ARG A 36 -6.57 3.03 -4.92
N VAL A 37 -6.14 1.98 -5.60
CA VAL A 37 -4.73 1.62 -5.68
C VAL A 37 -4.00 2.73 -6.44
N ALA A 38 -3.18 3.49 -5.72
CA ALA A 38 -2.45 4.64 -6.25
C ALA A 38 -0.99 4.28 -6.57
N ALA A 39 -0.41 3.34 -5.83
CA ALA A 39 0.95 2.90 -6.05
C ALA A 39 1.14 1.41 -5.74
N LEU A 40 2.02 0.77 -6.50
CA LEU A 40 2.53 -0.58 -6.27
C LEU A 40 4.03 -0.48 -6.03
N ILE A 41 4.52 -1.07 -4.95
CA ILE A 41 5.91 -0.91 -4.51
C ILE A 41 6.50 -2.29 -4.22
N ASP A 42 7.68 -2.58 -4.75
CA ASP A 42 8.42 -3.80 -4.46
C ASP A 42 9.92 -3.52 -4.25
N ALA A 43 10.59 -4.40 -3.51
CA ALA A 43 12.03 -4.33 -3.27
C ALA A 43 12.83 -5.17 -4.29
N ASP A 44 12.18 -6.06 -5.05
CA ASP A 44 12.82 -6.79 -6.14
C ASP A 44 13.01 -5.84 -7.34
N PRO A 45 14.27 -5.55 -7.74
CA PRO A 45 14.54 -4.68 -8.88
C PRO A 45 13.95 -5.23 -10.20
N ALA A 46 13.75 -6.55 -10.31
CA ALA A 46 13.13 -7.15 -11.48
C ALA A 46 11.65 -6.80 -11.63
N MET A 47 10.99 -6.43 -10.53
CA MET A 47 9.59 -6.00 -10.54
C MET A 47 9.43 -4.54 -10.98
N ALA A 48 10.44 -3.69 -10.77
CA ALA A 48 10.36 -2.28 -11.12
C ALA A 48 10.04 -2.06 -12.61
N GLY A 49 9.02 -1.25 -12.89
CA GLY A 49 8.49 -0.99 -14.24
C GLY A 49 7.51 -2.04 -14.76
N THR A 50 7.39 -3.20 -14.12
CA THR A 50 6.42 -4.24 -14.52
C THR A 50 5.00 -3.73 -14.28
N PRO A 51 4.08 -3.83 -15.26
CA PRO A 51 2.70 -3.42 -15.08
C PRO A 51 1.91 -4.50 -14.33
N VAL A 52 1.24 -4.12 -13.24
CA VAL A 52 0.30 -4.95 -12.49
C VAL A 52 -1.00 -4.18 -12.33
N ALA A 53 -2.12 -4.77 -12.76
CA ALA A 53 -3.43 -4.09 -12.80
C ALA A 53 -3.41 -2.74 -13.54
N GLY A 54 -2.51 -2.57 -14.52
CA GLY A 54 -2.32 -1.32 -15.26
C GLY A 54 -1.47 -0.25 -14.56
N ILE A 55 -0.93 -0.53 -13.37
CA ILE A 55 -0.05 0.36 -12.62
C ILE A 55 1.37 -0.21 -12.66
N ALA A 56 2.35 0.63 -13.00
CA ALA A 56 3.75 0.22 -12.97
C ALA A 56 4.22 0.05 -11.52
N VAL A 57 4.85 -1.09 -11.24
CA VAL A 57 5.50 -1.31 -9.93
C VAL A 57 6.72 -0.40 -9.82
N GLN A 58 6.85 0.28 -8.69
CA GLN A 58 7.97 1.16 -8.39
C GLN A 58 8.87 0.52 -7.33
N HIS A 59 10.13 0.94 -7.30
CA HIS A 59 11.10 0.38 -6.35
C HIS A 59 10.91 0.96 -4.95
N THR A 60 11.13 0.14 -3.92
CA THR A 60 10.97 0.55 -2.51
C THR A 60 11.88 1.70 -2.11
N ASP A 61 13.04 1.89 -2.76
CA ASP A 61 13.94 3.00 -2.43
C ASP A 61 13.24 4.36 -2.55
N ASP A 62 12.33 4.49 -3.51
CA ASP A 62 11.55 5.70 -3.77
C ASP A 62 10.28 5.82 -2.91
N LEU A 63 10.04 4.92 -1.94
CA LEU A 63 8.77 4.84 -1.19
C LEU A 63 8.31 6.20 -0.66
N ASP A 64 9.18 6.97 -0.01
CA ASP A 64 8.81 8.24 0.62
C ASP A 64 8.30 9.25 -0.42
N ARG A 65 8.98 9.31 -1.58
CA ARG A 65 8.55 10.12 -2.73
C ARG A 65 7.22 9.62 -3.30
N ILE A 66 7.08 8.31 -3.47
CA ILE A 66 5.87 7.69 -4.02
C ILE A 66 4.65 7.98 -3.14
N ILE A 67 4.79 7.86 -1.82
CA ILE A 67 3.72 8.15 -0.87
C ILE A 67 3.27 9.61 -0.97
N SER A 68 4.23 10.54 -1.00
CA SER A 68 3.95 11.97 -1.11
C SER A 68 3.29 12.34 -2.45
N ASP A 69 3.89 11.91 -3.57
CA ASP A 69 3.42 12.22 -4.94
C ASP A 69 1.98 11.71 -5.18
N ASN A 70 1.61 10.60 -4.55
CA ASN A 70 0.31 9.95 -4.73
C ASN A 70 -0.72 10.30 -3.65
N GLY A 71 -0.35 11.09 -2.63
CA GLY A 71 -1.22 11.43 -1.51
C GLY A 71 -1.74 10.20 -0.77
N VAL A 72 -0.88 9.19 -0.58
CA VAL A 72 -1.27 7.90 -0.02
C VAL A 72 -1.71 8.08 1.44
N SER A 73 -2.93 7.65 1.73
CA SER A 73 -3.51 7.68 3.07
C SER A 73 -3.45 6.32 3.78
N ILE A 74 -3.33 5.24 3.00
CA ILE A 74 -3.36 3.87 3.52
C ILE A 74 -2.23 3.04 2.91
N GLY A 75 -1.43 2.41 3.76
CA GLY A 75 -0.40 1.45 3.37
C GLY A 75 -0.90 0.01 3.52
N VAL A 76 -0.76 -0.82 2.49
CA VAL A 76 -1.03 -2.26 2.53
C VAL A 76 0.30 -3.00 2.50
N ILE A 77 0.58 -3.79 3.52
CA ILE A 77 1.84 -4.54 3.65
C ILE A 77 1.58 -6.01 3.35
N THR A 78 2.15 -6.48 2.25
CA THR A 78 2.12 -7.87 1.77
C THR A 78 3.52 -8.47 1.62
N THR A 79 4.49 -7.92 2.36
CA THR A 79 5.89 -8.36 2.34
C THR A 79 6.13 -9.58 3.24
N PRO A 80 7.29 -10.27 3.10
CA PRO A 80 7.74 -11.24 4.09
C PRO A 80 7.88 -10.63 5.50
N PRO A 81 7.78 -11.43 6.58
CA PRO A 81 7.86 -10.95 7.97
C PRO A 81 9.09 -10.10 8.29
N GLY A 82 10.25 -10.49 7.78
CA GLY A 82 11.52 -9.81 8.06
C GLY A 82 11.60 -8.37 7.51
N ALA A 83 10.78 -8.02 6.51
CA ALA A 83 10.75 -6.69 5.91
C ALA A 83 9.57 -5.84 6.38
N ALA A 84 8.54 -6.46 6.96
CA ALA A 84 7.26 -5.79 7.22
C ALA A 84 7.37 -4.61 8.20
N GLN A 85 8.17 -4.74 9.26
CA GLN A 85 8.37 -3.64 10.21
C GLN A 85 9.09 -2.45 9.56
N GLN A 86 10.14 -2.70 8.79
CA GLN A 86 10.88 -1.63 8.11
C GLN A 86 9.98 -0.88 7.12
N VAL A 87 9.14 -1.59 6.37
CA VAL A 87 8.16 -0.98 5.47
C VAL A 87 7.14 -0.16 6.25
N CYS A 88 6.63 -0.69 7.37
CA CYS A 88 5.71 0.01 8.27
C CYS A 88 6.32 1.33 8.76
N ASP A 89 7.54 1.29 9.26
CA ASP A 89 8.23 2.48 9.79
C ASP A 89 8.40 3.56 8.71
N ARG A 90 8.73 3.16 7.48
CA ARG A 90 8.85 4.09 6.35
C ARG A 90 7.51 4.69 5.93
N LEU A 91 6.45 3.88 5.87
CA LEU A 91 5.10 4.38 5.60
C LEU A 91 4.68 5.43 6.64
N VAL A 92 4.91 5.14 7.92
CA VAL A 92 4.61 6.06 9.03
C VAL A 92 5.45 7.34 8.93
N ALA A 93 6.76 7.22 8.65
CA ALA A 93 7.64 8.36 8.46
C ALA A 93 7.23 9.24 7.27
N ALA A 94 6.66 8.65 6.22
CA ALA A 94 6.10 9.35 5.07
C ALA A 94 4.69 9.94 5.33
N GLY A 95 4.15 9.79 6.54
CA GLY A 95 2.88 10.39 6.97
C GLY A 95 1.65 9.49 6.85
N VAL A 96 1.82 8.21 6.52
CA VAL A 96 0.70 7.25 6.47
C VAL A 96 0.29 6.87 7.90
N THR A 97 -0.97 7.09 8.24
CA THR A 97 -1.53 6.81 9.57
C THR A 97 -2.41 5.56 9.63
N SER A 98 -2.70 4.94 8.49
CA SER A 98 -3.53 3.73 8.39
C SER A 98 -2.79 2.62 7.66
N ILE A 99 -2.63 1.47 8.32
CA ILE A 99 -1.89 0.32 7.79
C ILE A 99 -2.77 -0.93 7.80
N LEU A 100 -2.88 -1.58 6.65
CA LEU A 100 -3.46 -2.92 6.50
C LEU A 100 -2.31 -3.94 6.41
N ASN A 101 -2.15 -4.73 7.46
CA ASN A 101 -1.06 -5.69 7.58
C ASN A 101 -1.55 -7.11 7.23
N PHE A 102 -1.07 -7.62 6.09
CA PHE A 102 -1.25 -9.01 5.67
C PHE A 102 0.03 -9.85 5.89
N ALA A 103 1.14 -9.23 6.30
CA ALA A 103 2.34 -9.97 6.64
C ALA A 103 2.09 -10.80 7.92
N PRO A 104 2.64 -12.03 8.02
CA PRO A 104 2.44 -12.88 9.19
C PRO A 104 3.36 -12.47 10.35
N THR A 105 3.27 -11.20 10.76
CA THR A 105 3.99 -10.62 11.90
C THR A 105 3.14 -9.55 12.58
N VAL A 106 3.47 -9.23 13.83
CA VAL A 106 2.89 -8.10 14.57
C VAL A 106 3.77 -6.88 14.32
N LEU A 107 3.15 -5.77 13.98
CA LEU A 107 3.83 -4.50 13.75
C LEU A 107 3.77 -3.64 15.02
N SER A 108 4.87 -2.95 15.32
CA SER A 108 4.90 -1.88 16.31
C SER A 108 4.71 -0.55 15.59
N VAL A 109 3.84 0.30 16.11
CA VAL A 109 3.55 1.63 15.55
C VAL A 109 3.44 2.66 16.67
N PRO A 110 3.74 3.94 16.39
CA PRO A 110 3.52 5.00 17.37
C PRO A 110 2.03 5.26 17.59
N GLU A 111 1.71 6.01 18.63
CA GLU A 111 0.35 6.50 18.90
C GLU A 111 -0.18 7.32 17.72
N GLY A 112 -1.47 7.17 17.40
CA GLY A 112 -2.11 7.84 16.27
C GLY A 112 -1.96 7.13 14.91
N VAL A 113 -1.28 5.99 14.87
CA VAL A 113 -1.24 5.10 13.71
C VAL A 113 -2.09 3.85 13.98
N ASP A 114 -3.05 3.60 13.10
CA ASP A 114 -3.93 2.44 13.18
C ASP A 114 -3.39 1.29 12.31
N VAL A 115 -3.22 0.12 12.93
CA VAL A 115 -2.87 -1.13 12.23
C VAL A 115 -4.03 -2.10 12.30
N ARG A 116 -4.53 -2.52 11.14
CA ARG A 116 -5.47 -3.65 11.03
C ARG A 116 -4.75 -4.87 10.48
N LYS A 117 -4.75 -5.93 11.27
CA LYS A 117 -4.31 -7.26 10.83
C LYS A 117 -5.44 -7.96 10.07
N VAL A 118 -5.10 -8.63 8.96
CA VAL A 118 -6.01 -9.47 8.17
C VAL A 118 -5.62 -10.93 8.28
#